data_AF-A0AAN0MTE7-F1
#
_entry.id   AF-A0AAN0MTE7-F1
#
_cell.length_a   1.000
_cell.length_b   1.000
_cell.length_c   1.000
_cell.angle_alpha   90.00
_cell.angle_beta   90.00
_cell.angle_gamma   90.00
#
_symmetry.space_group_name_H-M   'P 1'
#
loop_
_entity.id
_entity.type
_entity.pdbx_description
1 polymer ?
#
loop_
_entity_poly.entity_id
_entity_poly.type
_entity_poly.pdbx_seq_one_letter_code
_entity_poly.pdbx_strand_id
1 'polypeptide(L)'
;MLDVLMGASVGLLFSQVLFTSDPLKDMERASKVFLKQISNGLDLVVKSCETMDAKATENAMGQLAIASDSLSALRAAVNEAESSRRWSVRGRLINSRLAFVCRRYDRHALRVYATSLLLAESMSRATSHMHSPPPEFVAGYTRWIVDCCNQLANNPSIVALSTRTPLATIPKLPLKLKEMIAMHNSDPTEWTQVSNNAYQLEQSIRALIASRDK
;
A
#
# COMPACT_ATOMS: atom_id res chain seq x y z
N MET A 1 25.81 -33.99 -33.07
CA MET A 1 25.95 -32.63 -32.49
C MET A 1 24.72 -31.75 -32.69
N LEU A 2 23.91 -31.94 -33.73
CA LEU A 2 22.65 -31.19 -33.93
C LEU A 2 21.61 -31.44 -32.81
N ASP A 3 21.50 -32.69 -32.34
CA ASP A 3 20.56 -33.07 -31.26
C ASP A 3 20.84 -32.41 -29.91
N VAL A 4 22.12 -32.20 -29.57
CA VAL A 4 22.53 -31.58 -28.30
C VAL A 4 22.21 -30.08 -28.31
N LEU A 5 22.32 -29.42 -29.47
CA LEU A 5 21.96 -28.01 -29.65
C LEU A 5 20.45 -27.79 -29.60
N MET A 6 19.66 -28.70 -30.18
CA MET A 6 18.19 -28.67 -30.08
C MET A 6 17.73 -28.93 -28.63
N GLY A 7 18.31 -29.92 -27.95
CA GLY A 7 18.02 -30.21 -26.54
C GLY A 7 18.36 -29.07 -25.58
N ALA A 8 19.51 -28.41 -25.78
CA ALA A 8 19.90 -27.23 -24.98
C ALA A 8 19.02 -26.00 -25.29
N SER A 9 18.62 -25.82 -26.54
CA SER A 9 17.73 -24.72 -26.96
C SER A 9 16.31 -24.92 -26.39
N VAL A 10 15.78 -26.13 -26.45
CA VAL A 10 14.48 -26.48 -25.85
C VAL A 10 14.56 -26.44 -24.32
N GLY A 11 15.65 -26.89 -23.70
CA GLY A 11 15.86 -26.80 -22.26
C GLY A 11 15.91 -25.35 -21.74
N LEU A 12 16.57 -24.45 -22.49
CA LEU A 12 16.57 -23.02 -22.19
C LEU A 12 15.21 -22.37 -22.41
N LEU A 13 14.46 -22.77 -23.45
CA LEU A 13 13.10 -22.30 -23.68
C LEU A 13 12.13 -22.79 -22.59
N PHE A 14 12.23 -24.05 -22.16
CA PHE A 14 11.44 -24.59 -21.04
C PHE A 14 11.82 -23.93 -19.70
N SER A 15 13.10 -23.69 -19.45
CA SER A 15 13.55 -22.99 -18.23
C SER A 15 13.12 -21.52 -18.18
N GLN A 16 12.95 -20.87 -19.33
CA GLN A 16 12.54 -19.45 -19.43
C GLN A 16 11.03 -19.24 -19.63
N VAL A 17 10.27 -20.26 -20.08
CA VAL A 17 8.85 -20.15 -20.45
C VAL A 17 7.91 -20.90 -19.49
N LEU A 18 8.37 -21.94 -18.79
CA LEU A 18 7.52 -22.77 -17.92
C LEU A 18 7.75 -22.58 -16.40
N PHE A 19 8.86 -21.99 -15.97
CA PHE A 19 9.20 -21.84 -14.54
C PHE A 19 9.38 -20.41 -14.03
N THR A 20 9.22 -19.40 -14.89
CA THR A 20 9.37 -18.00 -14.50
C THR A 20 8.00 -17.44 -14.11
N SER A 21 7.75 -17.28 -12.80
CA SER A 21 6.60 -16.51 -12.32
C SER A 21 6.56 -15.15 -13.02
N ASP A 22 5.37 -14.65 -13.34
CA ASP A 22 5.23 -13.31 -13.91
C ASP A 22 5.52 -12.29 -12.78
N PRO A 23 6.67 -11.59 -12.78
CA PRO A 23 7.08 -10.75 -11.65
C PRO A 23 6.08 -9.64 -11.34
N LEU A 24 5.27 -9.25 -12.34
CA LEU A 24 4.19 -8.29 -12.13
C LEU A 24 3.03 -8.85 -11.35
N LYS A 25 2.68 -10.12 -11.58
CA LYS A 25 1.62 -10.79 -10.82
C LYS A 25 2.05 -11.02 -9.38
N ASP A 26 3.32 -11.30 -9.15
CA ASP A 26 3.87 -11.45 -7.80
C ASP A 26 3.88 -10.11 -7.05
N MET A 27 4.35 -9.04 -7.70
CA MET A 27 4.23 -7.67 -7.17
C MET A 27 2.78 -7.29 -6.89
N GLU A 28 1.86 -7.57 -7.82
CA GLU A 28 0.43 -7.28 -7.66
C GLU A 28 -0.13 -8.02 -6.44
N ARG A 29 0.12 -9.33 -6.34
CA ARG A 29 -0.33 -10.16 -5.21
C ARG A 29 0.22 -9.63 -3.88
N ALA A 30 1.51 -9.36 -3.81
CA ALA A 30 2.14 -8.85 -2.59
C ALA A 30 1.61 -7.46 -2.22
N SER A 31 1.35 -6.60 -3.19
CA SER A 31 0.76 -5.25 -2.98
C SER A 31 -0.65 -5.35 -2.40
N LYS A 32 -1.46 -6.28 -2.90
CA LYS A 32 -2.80 -6.54 -2.39
C LYS A 32 -2.79 -7.02 -0.95
N VAL A 33 -1.92 -7.98 -0.63
CA VAL A 33 -1.75 -8.48 0.74
C VAL A 33 -1.29 -7.35 1.67
N PHE A 34 -0.30 -6.55 1.26
CA PHE A 34 0.19 -5.42 2.03
C PHE A 34 -0.91 -4.40 2.35
N LEU A 35 -1.64 -3.92 1.34
CA LEU A 35 -2.73 -2.95 1.56
C LEU A 35 -3.89 -3.53 2.37
N LYS A 36 -4.16 -4.84 2.24
CA LYS A 36 -5.16 -5.51 3.06
C LYS A 36 -4.76 -5.53 4.54
N GLN A 37 -3.49 -5.78 4.85
CA GLN A 37 -2.99 -5.75 6.23
C GLN A 37 -3.02 -4.33 6.82
N ILE A 38 -2.60 -3.32 6.05
CA ILE A 38 -2.71 -1.91 6.46
C ILE A 38 -4.17 -1.55 6.76
N SER A 39 -5.09 -1.93 5.88
CA SER A 39 -6.52 -1.69 6.05
C SER A 39 -7.07 -2.34 7.31
N ASN A 40 -6.77 -3.62 7.53
CA ASN A 40 -7.28 -4.37 8.68
C ASN A 40 -6.75 -3.79 9.99
N GLY A 41 -5.45 -3.47 10.06
CA GLY A 41 -4.84 -2.88 11.24
C GLY A 41 -5.44 -1.51 11.57
N LEU A 42 -5.54 -0.61 10.59
CA LEU A 42 -6.13 0.72 10.80
C LEU A 42 -7.61 0.66 11.20
N ASP A 43 -8.39 -0.26 10.63
CA ASP A 43 -9.79 -0.46 11.00
C ASP A 43 -9.95 -0.86 12.47
N LEU A 44 -9.09 -1.78 12.95
CA LEU A 44 -9.07 -2.17 14.36
C LEU A 44 -8.66 -1.01 15.27
N VAL A 45 -7.69 -0.19 14.86
CA VAL A 45 -7.25 0.98 15.65
C VAL A 45 -8.38 2.01 15.75
N VAL A 46 -9.07 2.35 14.65
CA VAL A 46 -10.22 3.27 14.71
C VAL A 46 -11.30 2.73 15.65
N LYS A 47 -11.72 1.47 15.46
CA LYS A 47 -12.78 0.86 16.27
C LYS A 47 -12.45 0.84 17.77
N SER A 48 -11.22 0.48 18.13
CA SER A 48 -10.78 0.43 19.53
C SER A 48 -10.65 1.82 20.16
N CYS A 49 -10.21 2.81 19.39
CA CYS A 49 -10.16 4.21 19.81
C CYS A 49 -11.57 4.79 20.06
N GLU A 50 -12.56 4.41 19.25
CA GLU A 50 -13.96 4.84 19.43
C GLU A 50 -14.62 4.22 20.67
N THR A 51 -14.28 2.97 20.99
CA THR A 51 -14.72 2.33 22.24
C THR A 51 -13.88 2.76 23.44
N MET A 52 -12.85 3.59 23.24
CA MET A 52 -11.89 4.03 24.27
C MET A 52 -11.28 2.87 25.07
N ASP A 53 -11.08 1.72 24.43
CA ASP A 53 -10.48 0.54 25.06
C ASP A 53 -8.98 0.55 24.80
N ALA A 54 -8.20 0.96 25.81
CA ALA A 54 -6.75 1.06 25.72
C ALA A 54 -6.09 -0.30 25.40
N LYS A 55 -6.59 -1.40 25.96
CA LYS A 55 -6.04 -2.74 25.72
C LYS A 55 -6.38 -3.22 24.31
N ALA A 56 -7.60 -2.97 23.83
CA ALA A 56 -7.95 -3.25 22.44
C ALA A 56 -7.12 -2.39 21.47
N THR A 57 -6.83 -1.14 21.82
CA THR A 57 -6.01 -0.23 21.01
C THR A 57 -4.57 -0.73 20.92
N GLU A 58 -3.96 -1.13 22.03
CA GLU A 58 -2.61 -1.72 22.06
C GLU A 58 -2.54 -3.00 21.19
N ASN A 59 -3.53 -3.88 21.33
CA ASN A 59 -3.62 -5.08 20.49
C ASN A 59 -3.76 -4.73 19.00
N ALA A 60 -4.59 -3.74 18.65
CA ALA A 60 -4.79 -3.29 17.28
C ALA A 60 -3.50 -2.69 16.68
N MET A 61 -2.74 -1.93 17.47
CA MET A 61 -1.42 -1.42 17.07
C MET A 61 -0.43 -2.56 16.83
N GLY A 62 -0.43 -3.59 17.69
CA GLY A 62 0.37 -4.80 17.48
C GLY A 62 0.02 -5.52 16.17
N GLN A 63 -1.27 -5.64 15.84
CA GLN A 63 -1.72 -6.22 14.57
C GLN A 63 -1.30 -5.37 13.36
N LEU A 64 -1.37 -4.04 13.46
CA LEU A 64 -0.88 -3.14 12.41
C LEU A 64 0.63 -3.27 12.23
N ALA A 65 1.40 -3.47 13.30
CA ALA A 65 2.85 -3.68 13.22
C ALA A 65 3.23 -4.95 12.45
N ILE A 66 2.42 -6.03 12.51
CA ILE A 66 2.62 -7.26 11.72
C ILE A 66 2.55 -6.99 10.21
N ALA A 67 1.98 -5.86 9.77
CA ALA A 67 2.03 -5.46 8.35
C ALA A 67 3.46 -5.28 7.83
N SER A 68 4.48 -5.16 8.70
CA SER A 68 5.90 -5.22 8.33
C SER A 68 6.27 -6.47 7.52
N ASP A 69 5.64 -7.61 7.81
CA ASP A 69 5.93 -8.87 7.15
C ASP A 69 5.44 -8.83 5.70
N SER A 70 4.23 -8.29 5.50
CA SER A 70 3.67 -8.08 4.17
C SER A 70 4.43 -7.01 3.37
N LEU A 71 4.97 -5.99 4.03
CA LEU A 71 5.88 -5.03 3.42
C LEU A 71 7.19 -5.70 2.98
N SER A 72 7.77 -6.54 3.84
CA SER A 72 8.98 -7.31 3.52
C SER A 72 8.75 -8.20 2.29
N ALA A 73 7.63 -8.92 2.25
CA ALA A 73 7.24 -9.74 1.11
C ALA A 73 7.06 -8.92 -0.19
N LEU A 74 6.44 -7.74 -0.10
CA LEU A 74 6.31 -6.83 -1.24
C LEU A 74 7.68 -6.35 -1.74
N ARG A 75 8.60 -5.99 -0.85
CA ARG A 75 9.96 -5.58 -1.22
C ARG A 75 10.75 -6.73 -1.85
N ALA A 76 10.57 -7.96 -1.36
CA ALA A 76 11.14 -9.14 -1.99
C ALA A 76 10.61 -9.33 -3.42
N ALA A 77 9.30 -9.19 -3.64
CA ALA A 77 8.70 -9.25 -4.98
C ALA A 77 9.20 -8.13 -5.91
N VAL A 78 9.40 -6.91 -5.38
CA VAL A 78 10.00 -5.79 -6.14
C VAL A 78 11.43 -6.11 -6.55
N ASN A 79 12.26 -6.62 -5.63
CA ASN A 79 13.64 -7.00 -5.90
C ASN A 79 13.74 -8.13 -6.94
N GLU A 80 12.84 -9.11 -6.86
CA GLU A 80 12.76 -10.20 -7.85
C GLU A 80 12.36 -9.67 -9.22
N ALA A 81 11.42 -8.73 -9.29
CA ALA A 81 11.05 -8.07 -10.53
C ALA A 81 12.22 -7.26 -11.14
N GLU A 82 13.02 -6.58 -10.32
CA GLU A 82 14.23 -5.88 -10.77
C GLU A 82 15.34 -6.82 -11.24
N SER A 83 15.51 -7.97 -10.58
CA SER A 83 16.42 -9.05 -10.99
C SER A 83 16.00 -9.61 -12.34
N SER A 84 14.73 -10.00 -12.47
CA SER A 84 14.13 -10.55 -13.68
C SER A 84 14.25 -9.60 -14.89
N ARG A 85 14.21 -8.29 -14.66
CA ARG A 85 14.47 -7.25 -15.68
C ARG A 85 15.87 -7.34 -16.27
N ARG A 86 16.89 -7.61 -15.45
CA ARG A 86 18.31 -7.64 -15.87
C ARG A 86 18.65 -8.87 -16.70
N TRP A 87 18.01 -10.00 -16.41
CA TRP A 87 18.43 -11.30 -16.95
C TRP A 87 17.47 -11.93 -17.98
N SER A 88 16.20 -11.47 -18.08
CA SER A 88 15.22 -12.05 -19.03
C SER A 88 15.06 -11.26 -20.34
N VAL A 89 14.78 -11.96 -21.44
CA VAL A 89 14.48 -11.35 -22.77
C VAL A 89 13.22 -10.47 -22.69
N ARG A 90 12.18 -10.92 -22.00
CA ARG A 90 10.94 -10.15 -21.74
C ARG A 90 11.20 -8.92 -20.87
N GLY A 91 12.12 -9.01 -19.91
CA GLY A 91 12.59 -7.89 -19.08
C GLY A 91 13.30 -6.79 -19.86
N ARG A 92 14.10 -7.15 -20.87
CA ARG A 92 14.76 -6.18 -21.77
C ARG A 92 13.78 -5.39 -22.64
N LEU A 93 12.63 -5.95 -23.01
CA LEU A 93 11.61 -5.28 -23.83
C LEU A 93 10.72 -4.30 -23.05
N ILE A 94 10.57 -4.47 -21.73
CA ILE A 94 9.68 -3.65 -20.86
C ILE A 94 10.50 -2.83 -19.84
N ASN A 95 11.81 -2.74 -20.07
CA ASN A 95 12.84 -2.40 -19.09
C ASN A 95 12.62 -1.08 -18.33
N SER A 96 12.27 0.00 -19.04
CA SER A 96 12.13 1.34 -18.44
C SER A 96 10.86 1.50 -17.59
N ARG A 97 9.73 0.92 -18.03
CA ARG A 97 8.45 0.99 -17.30
C ARG A 97 8.46 0.11 -16.06
N LEU A 98 9.01 -1.11 -16.17
CA LEU A 98 9.14 -1.99 -15.01
C LEU A 98 10.06 -1.39 -13.94
N ALA A 99 11.24 -0.86 -14.33
CA ALA A 99 12.16 -0.19 -13.40
C ALA A 99 11.54 1.05 -12.72
N PHE A 100 10.62 1.74 -13.39
CA PHE A 100 9.90 2.86 -12.80
C PHE A 100 8.91 2.40 -11.72
N VAL A 101 8.14 1.35 -12.03
CA VAL A 101 7.18 0.78 -11.09
C VAL A 101 7.88 0.15 -9.87
N CYS A 102 8.95 -0.62 -10.07
CA CYS A 102 9.74 -1.20 -8.97
C CYS A 102 10.24 -0.12 -8.00
N ARG A 103 10.95 0.90 -8.51
CA ARG A 103 11.47 2.01 -7.67
C ARG A 103 10.36 2.77 -6.95
N ARG A 104 9.21 2.94 -7.59
CA ARG A 104 8.05 3.58 -6.96
C ARG A 104 7.52 2.74 -5.81
N TYR A 105 7.29 1.45 -6.03
CA TYR A 105 6.78 0.56 -5.01
C TYR A 105 7.74 0.42 -3.83
N ASP A 106 9.05 0.30 -4.07
CA ASP A 106 10.05 0.25 -2.99
C ASP A 106 10.01 1.53 -2.13
N ARG A 107 10.02 2.72 -2.76
CA ARG A 107 9.99 4.00 -2.04
C ARG A 107 8.68 4.24 -1.29
N HIS A 108 7.55 4.02 -1.95
CA HIS A 108 6.25 4.45 -1.42
C HIS A 108 5.58 3.41 -0.52
N ALA A 109 5.87 2.11 -0.65
CA ALA A 109 5.32 1.10 0.25
C ALA A 109 5.83 1.29 1.68
N LEU A 110 7.13 1.58 1.84
CA LEU A 110 7.70 1.92 3.14
C LEU A 110 7.06 3.18 3.74
N ARG A 111 6.80 4.19 2.91
CA ARG A 111 6.15 5.44 3.35
C ARG A 111 4.70 5.21 3.78
N VAL A 112 3.94 4.40 3.04
CA VAL A 112 2.57 3.98 3.42
C VAL A 112 2.59 3.28 4.77
N TYR A 113 3.51 2.32 4.97
CA TYR A 113 3.62 1.63 6.25
C TYR A 113 3.96 2.59 7.40
N ALA A 114 5.00 3.42 7.24
CA ALA A 114 5.42 4.37 8.27
C ALA A 114 4.30 5.38 8.63
N THR A 115 3.63 5.94 7.63
CA THR A 115 2.53 6.90 7.86
C THR A 115 1.29 6.24 8.46
N SER A 116 1.04 4.96 8.20
CA SER A 116 -0.03 4.21 8.86
C SER A 116 0.23 4.00 10.36
N LEU A 117 1.48 3.71 10.74
CA LEU A 117 1.88 3.61 12.15
C LEU A 117 1.78 4.96 12.85
N LEU A 118 2.28 6.04 12.23
CA LEU A 118 2.18 7.39 12.78
C LEU A 118 0.72 7.82 12.97
N LEU A 119 -0.15 7.49 12.03
CA LEU A 119 -1.59 7.74 12.15
C LEU A 119 -2.17 7.00 13.36
N ALA A 120 -1.97 5.68 13.43
CA ALA A 120 -2.48 4.86 14.52
C ALA A 120 -1.98 5.34 15.90
N GLU A 121 -0.68 5.63 16.00
CA GLU A 121 -0.06 6.12 17.21
C GLU A 121 -0.58 7.49 17.61
N SER A 122 -0.66 8.44 16.67
CA SER A 122 -1.21 9.77 16.97
C SER A 122 -2.66 9.71 17.42
N MET A 123 -3.46 8.79 16.86
CA MET A 123 -4.86 8.60 17.25
C MET A 123 -4.99 8.01 18.66
N SER A 124 -4.19 6.99 18.98
CA SER A 124 -4.10 6.38 20.31
C SER A 124 -3.64 7.38 21.38
N ARG A 125 -2.65 8.22 21.05
CA ARG A 125 -2.20 9.29 21.96
C ARG A 125 -3.29 10.33 22.19
N ALA A 126 -3.96 10.79 21.11
CA ALA A 126 -5.02 11.79 21.19
C ALA A 126 -6.23 11.30 22.01
N THR A 127 -6.67 10.06 21.82
CA THR A 127 -7.75 9.49 22.64
C THR A 127 -7.36 9.40 24.12
N SER A 128 -6.14 8.97 24.41
CA SER A 128 -5.62 8.85 25.76
C SER A 128 -5.51 10.21 26.46
N HIS A 129 -4.89 11.21 25.82
CA HIS A 129 -4.66 12.53 26.41
C HIS A 129 -5.96 13.33 26.55
N MET A 130 -6.81 13.32 25.52
CA MET A 130 -8.05 14.10 25.54
C MET A 130 -9.19 13.39 26.26
N HIS A 131 -9.00 12.14 26.69
CA HIS A 131 -10.02 11.33 27.36
C HIS A 131 -11.35 11.35 26.60
N SER A 132 -11.28 11.32 25.28
CA SER A 132 -12.44 11.41 24.39
C SER A 132 -12.23 10.54 23.14
N PRO A 133 -13.31 10.02 22.56
CA PRO A 133 -13.21 9.27 21.31
C PRO A 133 -12.81 10.19 20.15
N PRO A 134 -12.27 9.65 19.05
CA PRO A 134 -11.93 10.45 17.87
C PRO A 134 -13.16 11.19 17.34
N PRO A 135 -13.06 12.51 17.09
CA PRO A 135 -14.12 13.25 16.42
C PRO A 135 -14.45 12.65 15.06
N GLU A 136 -15.69 12.85 14.61
CA GLU A 136 -16.19 12.26 13.37
C GLU A 136 -15.33 12.61 12.14
N PHE A 137 -14.72 13.79 12.10
CA PHE A 137 -13.85 14.16 10.97
C PHE A 137 -12.56 13.34 10.91
N VAL A 138 -12.04 12.90 12.07
CA VAL A 138 -10.84 12.04 12.15
C VAL A 138 -11.23 10.60 11.90
N ALA A 139 -12.24 10.09 12.62
CA ALA A 139 -12.71 8.73 12.47
C ALA A 139 -13.19 8.46 11.03
N GLY A 140 -14.00 9.36 10.48
CA GLY A 140 -14.50 9.29 9.11
C GLY A 140 -13.38 9.33 8.06
N TYR A 141 -12.33 10.13 8.27
CA TYR A 141 -11.20 10.19 7.34
C TYR A 141 -10.35 8.93 7.38
N THR A 142 -10.05 8.40 8.56
CA THR A 142 -9.32 7.15 8.69
C THR A 142 -10.12 5.97 8.11
N ARG A 143 -11.43 5.90 8.35
CA ARG A 143 -12.30 4.88 7.71
C ARG A 143 -12.32 4.99 6.19
N TRP A 144 -12.39 6.22 5.66
CA TRP A 144 -12.29 6.41 4.22
C TRP A 144 -10.96 5.90 3.67
N ILE A 145 -9.83 6.12 4.37
CA ILE A 145 -8.53 5.54 3.98
C ILE A 145 -8.55 4.01 4.03
N VAL A 146 -9.13 3.42 5.09
CA VAL A 146 -9.33 1.97 5.23
C VAL A 146 -10.09 1.42 4.02
N ASP A 147 -11.20 2.05 3.64
CA ASP A 147 -12.00 1.65 2.48
C ASP A 147 -11.22 1.76 1.17
N CYS A 148 -10.41 2.81 1.01
CA CYS A 148 -9.53 2.97 -0.14
C CYS A 148 -8.50 1.84 -0.23
N CYS A 149 -7.84 1.50 0.88
CA CYS A 149 -6.90 0.38 0.95
C CYS A 149 -7.58 -0.95 0.61
N ASN A 150 -8.78 -1.20 1.14
CA ASN A 150 -9.57 -2.40 0.82
C ASN A 150 -9.95 -2.47 -0.66
N GLN A 151 -10.41 -1.37 -1.26
CA GLN A 151 -10.74 -1.32 -2.69
C GLN A 151 -9.51 -1.58 -3.55
N LEU A 152 -8.37 -0.98 -3.21
CA LEU A 152 -7.10 -1.19 -3.90
C LEU A 152 -6.60 -2.64 -3.76
N ALA A 153 -6.71 -3.24 -2.57
CA ALA A 153 -6.35 -4.64 -2.34
C ALA A 153 -7.18 -5.62 -3.18
N ASN A 154 -8.40 -5.24 -3.57
CA ASN A 154 -9.25 -6.03 -4.45
C ASN A 154 -9.11 -5.66 -5.93
N ASN A 155 -8.32 -4.63 -6.27
CA ASN A 155 -8.19 -4.14 -7.63
C ASN A 155 -7.18 -4.96 -8.44
N PRO A 156 -7.58 -5.62 -9.55
CA PRO A 156 -6.69 -6.42 -10.41
C PRO A 156 -5.65 -5.61 -11.20
N SER A 157 -5.71 -4.27 -11.12
CA SER A 157 -4.86 -3.36 -11.88
C SER A 157 -4.03 -2.43 -10.99
N ILE A 158 -3.82 -2.80 -9.72
CA ILE A 158 -3.04 -1.98 -8.79
C ILE A 158 -1.58 -1.82 -9.24
N VAL A 159 -1.00 -2.87 -9.84
CA VAL A 159 0.30 -2.81 -10.52
C VAL A 159 0.05 -2.85 -12.02
N ALA A 160 -0.06 -1.69 -12.66
CA ALA A 160 -0.28 -1.59 -14.10
C ALA A 160 0.95 -1.06 -14.84
N LEU A 161 1.43 -1.81 -15.85
CA LEU A 161 2.50 -1.38 -16.78
C LEU A 161 1.97 -0.88 -18.14
N SER A 162 0.85 -1.42 -18.61
CA SER A 162 0.34 -1.16 -19.95
C SER A 162 -0.68 -0.04 -19.94
N THR A 163 -0.45 1.02 -20.73
CA THR A 163 -1.39 1.62 -21.70
C THR A 163 -2.90 1.44 -21.52
N ARG A 164 -3.29 0.18 -21.65
CA ARG A 164 -4.66 -0.26 -21.86
C ARG A 164 -5.34 -0.72 -20.57
N THR A 165 -4.56 -1.00 -19.53
CA THR A 165 -5.09 -1.35 -18.22
C THR A 165 -5.56 -0.08 -17.52
N PRO A 166 -6.80 0.01 -17.01
CA PRO A 166 -7.23 1.15 -16.21
C PRO A 166 -6.31 1.28 -14.99
N LEU A 167 -5.97 2.50 -14.59
CA LEU A 167 -5.22 2.72 -13.36
C LEU A 167 -6.13 2.50 -12.16
N ALA A 168 -5.59 1.86 -11.12
CA ALA A 168 -6.23 1.92 -9.82
C ALA A 168 -6.33 3.39 -9.37
N THR A 169 -7.50 3.78 -8.89
CA THR A 169 -7.76 5.13 -8.41
C THR A 169 -8.28 5.08 -6.99
N ILE A 170 -7.95 6.10 -6.22
CA ILE A 170 -8.59 6.35 -4.93
C ILE A 170 -9.80 7.24 -5.22
N PRO A 171 -10.98 6.93 -4.64
CA PRO A 171 -12.15 7.80 -4.76
C PRO A 171 -11.86 9.23 -4.29
N LYS A 172 -12.77 10.17 -4.54
CA LYS A 172 -12.65 11.50 -3.94
C LYS A 172 -13.08 11.42 -2.48
N LEU A 173 -12.43 12.20 -1.62
CA LEU A 173 -12.88 12.38 -0.24
C LEU A 173 -14.31 12.97 -0.26
N PRO A 174 -15.27 12.44 0.52
CA PRO A 174 -16.62 12.99 0.59
C PRO A 174 -16.61 14.48 0.95
N LEU A 175 -17.43 15.27 0.26
CA LEU A 175 -17.44 16.74 0.42
C LEU A 175 -17.69 17.15 1.87
N LYS A 176 -18.68 16.54 2.53
CA LYS A 176 -19.01 16.77 3.94
C LYS A 176 -17.78 16.58 4.85
N LEU A 177 -17.02 15.51 4.62
CA LEU A 177 -15.85 15.21 5.43
C LEU A 177 -14.71 16.19 5.16
N LYS A 178 -14.53 16.60 3.90
CA LYS A 178 -13.57 17.64 3.50
C LYS A 178 -13.87 18.98 4.18
N GLU A 179 -15.15 19.37 4.24
CA GLU A 179 -15.61 20.58 4.94
C GLU A 179 -15.34 20.49 6.43
N MET A 180 -15.65 19.36 7.07
CA MET A 180 -15.37 19.14 8.50
C MET A 180 -13.87 19.26 8.81
N ILE A 181 -13.00 18.67 8.00
CA ILE A 181 -11.53 18.79 8.16
C ILE A 181 -11.10 20.27 8.03
N ALA A 182 -11.61 20.99 7.02
CA ALA A 182 -11.25 22.39 6.80
C ALA A 182 -11.64 23.29 7.99
N MET A 183 -12.80 23.05 8.61
CA MET A 183 -13.25 23.81 9.78
C MET A 183 -12.32 23.61 10.99
N HIS A 184 -11.83 22.39 11.22
CA HIS A 184 -11.03 22.04 12.40
C HIS A 184 -9.52 22.30 12.23
N ASN A 185 -9.07 22.65 11.03
CA ASN A 185 -7.67 23.05 10.79
C ASN A 185 -7.31 24.42 11.38
N SER A 186 -8.30 25.19 11.84
CA SER A 186 -8.10 26.55 12.38
C SER A 186 -7.76 26.58 13.88
N ASP A 187 -7.92 25.46 14.59
CA ASP A 187 -7.62 25.32 16.02
C ASP A 187 -6.65 24.15 16.24
N PRO A 188 -5.37 24.40 16.58
CA PRO A 188 -4.38 23.36 16.72
C PRO A 188 -4.66 22.50 17.95
N THR A 189 -5.20 21.30 17.70
CA THR A 189 -5.46 20.26 18.69
C THR A 189 -4.65 19.01 18.35
N GLU A 190 -4.55 18.04 19.27
CA GLU A 190 -3.93 16.75 18.94
C GLU A 190 -4.64 16.05 17.75
N TRP A 191 -5.95 16.28 17.57
CA TRP A 191 -6.71 15.78 16.41
C TRP A 191 -6.24 16.36 15.08
N THR A 192 -5.69 17.58 15.07
CA THR A 192 -5.07 18.17 13.88
C THR A 192 -3.84 17.35 13.44
N GLN A 193 -3.04 16.87 14.40
CA GLN A 193 -1.90 15.99 14.09
C GLN A 193 -2.37 14.65 13.52
N VAL A 194 -3.45 14.08 14.05
CA VAL A 194 -4.04 12.84 13.51
C VAL A 194 -4.51 13.06 12.07
N SER A 195 -5.20 14.16 11.81
CA SER A 195 -5.65 14.53 10.45
C SER A 195 -4.49 14.74 9.48
N ASN A 196 -3.40 15.38 9.93
CA ASN A 196 -2.18 15.54 9.14
C ASN A 196 -1.53 14.19 8.78
N ASN A 197 -1.48 13.25 9.74
CA ASN A 197 -0.96 11.91 9.47
C ASN A 197 -1.87 11.15 8.49
N ALA A 198 -3.19 11.29 8.60
CA ALA A 198 -4.16 10.72 7.65
C ALA A 198 -3.94 11.28 6.24
N TYR A 199 -3.75 12.59 6.11
CA TYR A 199 -3.41 13.22 4.84
C TYR A 199 -2.08 12.71 4.26
N GLN A 200 -1.04 12.59 5.09
CA GLN A 200 0.25 12.04 4.65
C GLN A 200 0.12 10.59 4.16
N LEU A 201 -0.69 9.78 4.83
CA LEU A 201 -0.99 8.42 4.41
C LEU A 201 -1.74 8.42 3.07
N GLU A 202 -2.77 9.25 2.90
CA GLU A 202 -3.46 9.41 1.61
C GLU A 202 -2.48 9.74 0.47
N GLN A 203 -1.63 10.75 0.66
CA GLN A 203 -0.63 11.13 -0.34
C GLN A 203 0.35 10.00 -0.64
N SER A 204 0.73 9.22 0.37
CA SER A 204 1.62 8.08 0.21
C SER A 204 0.96 6.95 -0.59
N ILE A 205 -0.32 6.67 -0.37
CA ILE A 205 -1.09 5.68 -1.14
C ILE A 205 -1.27 6.17 -2.59
N ARG A 206 -1.61 7.45 -2.80
CA ARG A 206 -1.69 8.05 -4.15
C ARG A 206 -0.37 7.91 -4.89
N ALA A 207 0.74 8.21 -4.24
CA ALA A 207 2.06 8.10 -4.84
C ALA A 207 2.45 6.64 -5.16
N LEU A 208 2.02 5.68 -4.32
CA LEU A 208 2.22 4.25 -4.56
C LEU A 208 1.52 3.78 -5.84
N ILE A 209 0.23 4.12 -6.02
CA ILE A 209 -0.59 3.62 -7.13
C ILE A 209 -0.47 4.42 -8.43
N ALA A 210 0.19 5.58 -8.40
CA ALA A 210 0.49 6.43 -9.57
C ALA A 210 1.53 5.78 -10.51
N SER A 211 1.40 4.49 -10.83
CA SER A 211 2.40 3.67 -11.53
C SER A 211 2.74 4.16 -12.95
N ARG A 212 1.98 5.13 -13.48
CA ARG A 212 2.16 5.74 -14.80
C ARG A 212 2.53 7.22 -14.79
N ASP A 213 2.45 7.91 -13.66
CA ASP A 213 2.68 9.36 -13.63
C ASP A 213 4.18 9.61 -13.68
N LYS A 214 4.64 10.11 -14.83
CA LYS A 214 6.05 10.41 -15.16
C LYS A 214 6.65 11.44 -14.20
#